data_AF-A0A4R3NAL5-F1
#
_entry.id   AF-A0A4R3NAL5-F1
#
_cell.length_a   1.000
_cell.length_b   1.000
_cell.length_c   1.000
_cell.angle_alpha   90.00
_cell.angle_beta   90.00
_cell.angle_gamma   90.00
#
_symmetry.space_group_name_H-M   'P 1'
#
loop_
_entity.id
_entity.type
_entity.pdbx_description
1 polymer ?
#
loop_
_entity_poly.entity_id
_entity_poly.type
_entity_poly.pdbx_seq_one_letter_code
_entity_poly.pdbx_strand_id
1 'polypeptide(L)'
;MIRLSFKRLLNRKGSTLTFLIALTALFALIPFGLQQSRDTKLAVDHSITEYGRGTYDLLVRPGGSRTETEKQLGMVEDNYIGDSQGGISISEWEELKEMEGIEVAAPVASLGYFRGNQMSIELPRLPEPTRFTWQFFTSDGLTKYPISEPKSLVYFEETHPGLIQYIGNVKTRSQYISSFMNAFMPPSFYPLVAIDIESEEQLTGIDFSGFYLEDEQKKEELLWLQTILEQYGNPPVIKVLKRDDLTIPLYLKIKAETLDVELEDYLEAFNLQESEWLMSIPDKEKLRNMFDMLQDEPIVEETEKEVDLSSLQSPFNGTPIQLNEAFEPSLIERYQADQDTAVYYVAKKIDYANLDQETPAVEIVKEGSPPAYKEVEQKGVSIYGATELPFVLFQAGTFSPKEQTNYLAASPLGIYGDMEAKTIDGQTLVPTTVPGSFISAPASGVTTLDSAEIIKGDKPIDAIRVRVAGIEGYDEEAQEKIDQVAKRLLEMGYEVDVVAGASFQEMTLDVEGIGFVNEQWTTLGVAQELGETWNSVTLLTTGLFVIFGILWVMARLTFEKNVLRGENDLLFTLGWGKTRIQLR
;
A
#
# COMPACT_ATOMS: atom_id res chain seq x y z
N MET A 1 -13.19 -31.92 71.97
CA MET A 1 -13.21 -32.32 70.55
C MET A 1 -12.14 -31.57 69.75
N ILE A 2 -12.15 -30.23 69.71
CA ILE A 2 -11.12 -29.41 69.04
C ILE A 2 -9.69 -29.78 69.45
N ARG A 3 -9.40 -29.96 70.76
CA ARG A 3 -8.06 -30.36 71.25
C ARG A 3 -7.56 -31.71 70.72
N LEU A 4 -8.45 -32.65 70.41
CA LEU A 4 -8.09 -33.98 69.91
C LEU A 4 -7.89 -33.97 68.40
N SER A 5 -8.74 -33.25 67.67
CA SER A 5 -8.54 -32.96 66.23
C SER A 5 -7.23 -32.22 65.99
N PHE A 6 -6.88 -31.25 66.84
CA PHE A 6 -5.60 -30.52 66.78
C PHE A 6 -4.40 -31.44 67.04
N LYS A 7 -4.47 -32.32 68.05
CA LYS A 7 -3.43 -33.34 68.30
C LYS A 7 -3.26 -34.33 67.14
N ARG A 8 -4.35 -34.63 66.41
CA ARG A 8 -4.33 -35.53 65.24
C ARG A 8 -3.70 -34.85 64.02
N LEU A 9 -4.04 -33.60 63.76
CA LEU A 9 -3.40 -32.73 62.76
C LEU A 9 -1.88 -32.64 63.01
N LEU A 10 -1.48 -32.46 64.27
CA LEU A 10 -0.07 -32.40 64.71
C LEU A 10 0.69 -33.73 64.63
N ASN A 11 0.00 -34.87 64.73
CA ASN A 11 0.63 -36.20 64.67
C ASN A 11 0.76 -36.74 63.23
N ARG A 12 -0.12 -36.36 62.30
CA ARG A 12 -0.06 -36.77 60.87
C ARG A 12 0.62 -35.70 60.00
N LYS A 13 1.81 -35.26 60.42
CA LYS A 13 2.50 -34.07 59.89
C LYS A 13 2.55 -33.99 58.35
N GLY A 14 2.87 -35.09 57.65
CA GLY A 14 2.95 -35.09 56.17
C GLY A 14 1.61 -34.93 55.46
N SER A 15 0.56 -35.60 55.93
CA SER A 15 -0.79 -35.53 55.34
C SER A 15 -1.46 -34.18 55.63
N THR A 16 -1.30 -33.68 56.86
CA THR A 16 -1.81 -32.37 57.26
C THR A 16 -1.10 -31.24 56.51
N LEU A 17 0.21 -31.34 56.34
CA LEU A 17 1.02 -30.34 55.64
C LEU A 17 0.65 -30.30 54.14
N THR A 18 0.53 -31.46 53.48
CA THR A 18 0.11 -31.50 52.07
C THR A 18 -1.31 -30.97 51.86
N PHE A 19 -2.24 -31.27 52.78
CA PHE A 19 -3.60 -30.71 52.73
C PHE A 19 -3.61 -29.20 52.92
N LEU A 20 -2.89 -28.69 53.93
CA LEU A 20 -2.79 -27.25 54.17
C LEU A 20 -2.13 -26.56 52.98
N ILE A 21 -1.01 -27.06 52.45
CA ILE A 21 -0.35 -26.48 51.27
C ILE A 21 -1.30 -26.44 50.08
N ALA A 22 -2.01 -27.52 49.79
CA ALA A 22 -2.95 -27.56 48.66
C ALA A 22 -4.16 -26.64 48.87
N LEU A 23 -4.69 -26.55 50.09
CA LEU A 23 -5.77 -25.62 50.43
C LEU A 23 -5.30 -24.17 50.29
N THR A 24 -4.15 -23.82 50.86
CA THR A 24 -3.58 -22.47 50.77
C THR A 24 -3.22 -22.13 49.32
N ALA A 25 -2.70 -23.07 48.54
CA ALA A 25 -2.44 -22.90 47.12
C ALA A 25 -3.73 -22.63 46.34
N LEU A 26 -4.80 -23.38 46.59
CA LEU A 26 -6.08 -23.19 45.92
C LEU A 26 -6.73 -21.84 46.29
N PHE A 27 -6.68 -21.47 47.58
CA PHE A 27 -7.17 -20.17 48.06
C PHE A 27 -6.29 -18.98 47.66
N ALA A 28 -5.01 -19.19 47.33
CA ALA A 28 -4.12 -18.13 46.86
C ALA A 28 -4.15 -17.98 45.34
N LEU A 29 -4.20 -19.09 44.60
CA LEU A 29 -4.19 -19.11 43.13
C LEU A 29 -5.47 -18.53 42.52
N ILE A 30 -6.64 -18.74 43.14
CA ILE A 30 -7.90 -18.19 42.63
C ILE A 30 -7.93 -16.65 42.69
N PRO A 31 -7.71 -16.00 43.85
CA PRO A 31 -7.63 -14.54 43.90
C PRO A 31 -6.46 -13.98 43.09
N PHE A 32 -5.30 -14.67 43.09
CA PHE A 32 -4.14 -14.24 42.31
C PHE A 32 -4.43 -14.28 40.81
N GLY A 33 -5.06 -15.34 40.30
CA GLY A 33 -5.50 -15.42 38.90
C GLY A 33 -6.56 -14.38 38.54
N LEU A 34 -7.53 -14.14 39.43
CA LEU A 34 -8.53 -13.08 39.25
C LEU A 34 -7.91 -11.67 39.28
N GLN A 35 -6.91 -11.45 40.13
CA GLN A 35 -6.19 -10.18 40.21
C GLN A 35 -5.32 -9.97 38.98
N GLN A 36 -4.54 -10.97 38.56
CA GLN A 36 -3.75 -10.94 37.33
C GLN A 36 -4.65 -10.68 36.10
N SER A 37 -5.82 -11.30 36.04
CA SER A 37 -6.80 -11.07 34.96
C SER A 37 -7.38 -9.66 34.99
N ARG A 38 -7.64 -9.08 36.18
CA ARG A 38 -8.05 -7.68 36.31
C ARG A 38 -6.96 -6.70 35.94
N ASP A 39 -5.72 -6.94 36.37
CA ASP A 39 -4.58 -6.07 36.06
C ASP A 39 -4.25 -6.11 34.57
N THR A 40 -4.33 -7.28 33.94
CA THR A 40 -4.20 -7.44 32.48
C THR A 40 -5.34 -6.73 31.75
N LYS A 41 -6.59 -6.88 32.23
CA LYS A 41 -7.74 -6.17 31.67
C LYS A 41 -7.58 -4.66 31.78
N LEU A 42 -7.19 -4.14 32.94
CA LEU A 42 -6.99 -2.70 33.14
C LEU A 42 -5.85 -2.13 32.30
N ALA A 43 -4.76 -2.87 32.11
CA ALA A 43 -3.67 -2.47 31.24
C ALA A 43 -4.10 -2.45 29.76
N VAL A 44 -4.83 -3.48 29.32
CA VAL A 44 -5.38 -3.58 27.95
C VAL A 44 -6.42 -2.50 27.70
N ASP A 45 -7.38 -2.32 28.63
CA ASP A 45 -8.41 -1.27 28.55
C ASP A 45 -7.77 0.12 28.49
N HIS A 46 -6.72 0.40 29.28
CA HIS A 46 -6.01 1.69 29.23
C HIS A 46 -5.30 1.89 27.88
N SER A 47 -4.59 0.89 27.38
CA SER A 47 -3.93 0.98 26.06
C SER A 47 -4.94 1.11 24.92
N ILE A 48 -6.08 0.43 24.98
CA ILE A 48 -7.17 0.54 24.01
C ILE A 48 -7.85 1.92 24.10
N THR A 49 -8.08 2.44 25.30
CA THR A 49 -8.72 3.76 25.47
C THR A 49 -7.82 4.88 24.94
N GLU A 50 -6.51 4.78 25.16
CA GLU A 50 -5.52 5.80 24.80
C GLU A 50 -5.03 5.69 23.34
N TYR A 51 -4.93 4.48 22.78
CA TYR A 51 -4.36 4.22 21.45
C TYR A 51 -5.29 3.46 20.48
N GLY A 52 -6.49 3.05 20.91
CA GLY A 52 -7.43 2.27 20.08
C GLY A 52 -8.30 3.12 19.16
N ARG A 53 -8.31 4.45 19.33
CA ARG A 53 -8.93 5.37 18.38
C ARG A 53 -7.91 5.75 17.30
N GLY A 54 -8.16 5.28 16.08
CA GLY A 54 -7.33 5.57 14.92
C GLY A 54 -7.52 6.98 14.39
N THR A 55 -7.10 7.19 13.15
CA THR A 55 -7.26 8.48 12.46
C THR A 55 -8.74 8.84 12.26
N TYR A 56 -9.63 7.85 12.15
CA TYR A 56 -11.06 8.03 12.01
C TYR A 56 -11.82 6.84 12.66
N ASP A 57 -13.14 7.00 12.86
CA ASP A 57 -13.95 6.04 13.61
C ASP A 57 -14.77 5.11 12.69
N LEU A 58 -15.29 5.66 11.59
CA LEU A 58 -16.17 4.96 10.64
C LEU A 58 -15.67 5.12 9.20
N LEU A 59 -15.74 4.03 8.43
CA LEU A 59 -15.56 4.04 6.98
C LEU A 59 -16.92 3.88 6.30
N VAL A 60 -17.39 4.92 5.61
CA VAL A 60 -18.67 4.93 4.90
C VAL A 60 -18.43 4.69 3.42
N ARG A 61 -19.12 3.71 2.84
CA ARG A 61 -18.97 3.31 1.43
C ARG A 61 -20.35 3.24 0.74
N PRO A 62 -20.40 3.30 -0.60
CA PRO A 62 -21.65 3.12 -1.34
C PRO A 62 -22.35 1.80 -0.97
N GLY A 63 -23.68 1.80 -0.94
CA GLY A 63 -24.44 0.59 -0.65
C GLY A 63 -24.09 -0.55 -1.61
N GLY A 64 -23.73 -1.72 -1.05
CA GLY A 64 -23.35 -2.90 -1.84
C GLY A 64 -21.88 -2.94 -2.29
N SER A 65 -21.03 -2.04 -1.82
CA SER A 65 -19.58 -2.03 -2.14
C SER A 65 -18.78 -3.14 -1.45
N ARG A 66 -19.35 -3.81 -0.44
CA ARG A 66 -18.66 -4.85 0.33
C ARG A 66 -18.45 -6.10 -0.52
N THR A 67 -17.19 -6.51 -0.67
CA THR A 67 -16.81 -7.68 -1.48
C THR A 67 -17.15 -9.00 -0.79
N GLU A 68 -17.11 -10.09 -1.55
CA GLU A 68 -17.28 -11.42 -0.97
C GLU A 68 -16.11 -11.79 -0.04
N THR A 69 -14.87 -11.43 -0.42
CA THR A 69 -13.68 -11.55 0.43
C THR A 69 -13.85 -10.86 1.78
N GLU A 70 -14.32 -9.60 1.77
CA GLU A 70 -14.56 -8.83 2.99
C GLU A 70 -15.66 -9.47 3.86
N LYS A 71 -16.71 -10.04 3.26
CA LYS A 71 -17.80 -10.73 3.99
C LYS A 71 -17.33 -12.03 4.64
N GLN A 72 -16.47 -12.79 3.98
CA GLN A 72 -16.00 -14.09 4.48
C GLN A 72 -14.89 -13.94 5.52
N LEU A 73 -13.95 -13.01 5.29
CA LEU A 73 -12.80 -12.81 6.18
C LEU A 73 -13.10 -11.83 7.32
N GLY A 74 -14.05 -10.91 7.15
CA GLY A 74 -14.28 -9.81 8.10
C GLY A 74 -13.10 -8.83 8.16
N MET A 75 -12.30 -8.79 7.11
CA MET A 75 -11.06 -8.01 7.01
C MET A 75 -10.94 -7.38 5.62
N VAL A 76 -10.12 -6.33 5.54
CA VAL A 76 -9.81 -5.60 4.31
C VAL A 76 -8.30 -5.35 4.22
N GLU A 77 -7.77 -5.33 3.00
CA GLU A 77 -6.39 -4.90 2.73
C GLU A 77 -6.13 -3.50 3.32
N ASP A 78 -4.97 -3.28 3.92
CA ASP A 78 -4.71 -2.02 4.64
C ASP A 78 -4.68 -0.78 3.72
N ASN A 79 -3.94 -0.86 2.61
CA ASN A 79 -3.90 0.15 1.56
C ASN A 79 -4.91 -0.12 0.46
N TYR A 80 -6.11 -0.54 0.85
CA TYR A 80 -7.26 -0.56 -0.03
C TYR A 80 -7.54 0.85 -0.55
N ILE A 81 -7.02 1.22 -1.72
CA ILE A 81 -7.50 2.36 -2.50
C ILE A 81 -8.70 1.83 -3.29
N GLY A 82 -9.87 2.46 -3.13
CA GLY A 82 -11.13 1.96 -3.70
C GLY A 82 -11.04 1.50 -5.15
N ASP A 83 -11.99 0.65 -5.58
CA ASP A 83 -12.12 0.10 -6.94
C ASP A 83 -12.35 1.15 -8.04
N SER A 84 -12.28 2.43 -7.66
CA SER A 84 -12.41 3.61 -8.51
C SER A 84 -13.74 3.65 -9.25
N GLN A 85 -14.78 2.98 -8.73
CA GLN A 85 -16.13 2.99 -9.30
C GLN A 85 -16.96 4.19 -8.82
N GLY A 86 -16.58 4.82 -7.72
CA GLY A 86 -17.36 5.87 -7.07
C GLY A 86 -18.64 5.32 -6.43
N GLY A 87 -19.68 6.15 -6.36
CA GLY A 87 -21.00 5.74 -5.88
C GLY A 87 -21.63 6.70 -4.86
N ILE A 88 -20.87 7.66 -4.33
CA ILE A 88 -21.37 8.76 -3.51
C ILE A 88 -21.16 10.10 -4.26
N SER A 89 -22.19 10.92 -4.33
CA SER A 89 -22.13 12.28 -4.90
C SER A 89 -21.55 13.28 -3.92
N ILE A 90 -21.04 14.40 -4.44
CA ILE A 90 -20.54 15.51 -3.62
C ILE A 90 -21.68 16.06 -2.74
N SER A 91 -22.90 16.19 -3.27
CA SER A 91 -24.06 16.60 -2.47
C SER A 91 -24.43 15.63 -1.35
N GLU A 92 -24.35 14.31 -1.59
CA GLU A 92 -24.58 13.30 -0.54
C GLU A 92 -23.52 13.40 0.58
N TRP A 93 -22.27 13.69 0.22
CA TRP A 93 -21.21 13.93 1.19
C TRP A 93 -21.40 15.24 1.97
N GLU A 94 -21.79 16.34 1.31
CA GLU A 94 -22.07 17.61 1.98
C GLU A 94 -23.20 17.47 3.01
N GLU A 95 -24.28 16.77 2.67
CA GLU A 95 -25.35 16.46 3.62
C GLU A 95 -24.85 15.63 4.81
N LEU A 96 -23.96 14.66 4.56
CA LEU A 96 -23.35 13.85 5.62
C LEU A 96 -22.46 14.71 6.53
N LYS A 97 -21.67 15.62 5.96
CA LYS A 97 -20.77 16.52 6.71
C LYS A 97 -21.54 17.41 7.69
N GLU A 98 -22.80 17.74 7.41
CA GLU A 98 -23.66 18.55 8.28
C GLU A 98 -24.41 17.75 9.38
N MET A 99 -24.29 16.42 9.41
CA MET A 99 -25.03 15.58 10.35
C MET A 99 -24.57 15.78 11.80
N GLU A 100 -25.54 15.84 12.73
CA GLU A 100 -25.26 15.89 14.16
C GLU A 100 -24.55 14.60 14.64
N GLY A 101 -23.40 14.79 15.28
CA GLY A 101 -22.54 13.71 15.78
C GLY A 101 -21.31 13.45 14.92
N ILE A 102 -21.17 14.12 13.76
CA ILE A 102 -19.97 14.04 12.91
C ILE A 102 -19.07 15.25 13.19
N GLU A 103 -17.80 14.99 13.47
CA GLU A 103 -16.75 16.01 13.69
C GLU A 103 -16.07 16.36 12.37
N VAL A 104 -15.65 15.33 11.64
CA VAL A 104 -14.95 15.43 10.35
C VAL A 104 -15.48 14.33 9.44
N ALA A 105 -15.76 14.67 8.18
CA ALA A 105 -16.10 13.72 7.13
C ALA A 105 -15.17 13.97 5.93
N ALA A 106 -14.09 13.18 5.82
CA ALA A 106 -13.09 13.31 4.77
C ALA A 106 -13.38 12.32 3.62
N PRO A 107 -13.88 12.80 2.47
CA PRO A 107 -14.19 11.96 1.31
C PRO A 107 -12.92 11.62 0.54
N VAL A 108 -12.94 10.45 -0.09
CA VAL A 108 -11.87 9.92 -0.94
C VAL A 108 -12.46 9.40 -2.24
N ALA A 109 -11.93 9.90 -3.34
CA ALA A 109 -12.23 9.43 -4.68
C ALA A 109 -10.94 8.95 -5.36
N SER A 110 -10.73 7.64 -5.46
CA SER A 110 -9.67 7.05 -6.26
C SER A 110 -9.95 7.26 -7.75
N LEU A 111 -9.09 7.99 -8.46
CA LEU A 111 -9.30 8.30 -9.88
C LEU A 111 -8.61 7.29 -10.80
N GLY A 112 -7.70 6.47 -10.26
CA GLY A 112 -6.91 5.50 -10.99
C GLY A 112 -5.46 5.94 -11.21
N TYR A 113 -4.80 5.30 -12.17
CA TYR A 113 -3.39 5.45 -12.49
C TYR A 113 -3.19 6.35 -13.71
N PHE A 114 -2.71 7.56 -13.49
CA PHE A 114 -2.55 8.57 -14.54
C PHE A 114 -1.14 8.54 -15.12
N ARG A 115 -1.05 8.71 -16.44
CA ARG A 115 0.23 8.84 -17.12
C ARG A 115 0.90 10.15 -16.73
N GLY A 116 2.13 10.07 -16.23
CA GLY A 116 2.97 11.25 -16.03
C GLY A 116 3.60 11.75 -17.33
N ASN A 117 4.14 12.96 -17.28
CA ASN A 117 4.99 13.53 -18.32
C ASN A 117 6.21 12.63 -18.54
N GLN A 118 6.43 12.30 -19.80
CA GLN A 118 7.52 11.43 -20.20
C GLN A 118 8.73 12.29 -20.58
N MET A 119 9.78 12.23 -19.75
CA MET A 119 11.00 13.00 -19.94
C MET A 119 12.08 12.17 -20.67
N SER A 120 12.98 12.86 -21.37
CA SER A 120 14.16 12.24 -21.98
C SER A 120 15.32 12.11 -21.00
N ILE A 121 16.12 11.06 -21.18
CA ILE A 121 17.47 10.95 -20.63
C ILE A 121 18.51 11.30 -21.71
N GLU A 122 19.47 12.17 -21.39
CA GLU A 122 20.61 12.47 -22.24
C GLU A 122 21.67 11.37 -22.09
N LEU A 123 22.02 10.71 -23.20
CA LEU A 123 23.06 9.67 -23.23
C LEU A 123 24.47 10.30 -23.21
N PRO A 124 25.48 9.59 -22.67
CA PRO A 124 26.81 10.16 -22.52
C PRO A 124 27.49 10.33 -23.87
N ARG A 125 28.35 11.34 -23.98
CA ARG A 125 29.19 11.56 -25.17
C ARG A 125 30.52 10.90 -24.93
N LEU A 126 30.79 9.85 -25.67
CA LEU A 126 32.07 9.15 -25.61
C LEU A 126 33.00 9.67 -26.71
N PRO A 127 34.32 9.58 -26.53
CA PRO A 127 35.29 10.10 -27.50
C PRO A 127 35.28 9.32 -28.81
N GLU A 128 34.95 8.03 -28.76
CA GLU A 128 34.97 7.14 -29.92
C GLU A 128 33.55 6.83 -30.42
N PRO A 129 33.36 6.52 -31.72
CA PRO A 129 32.08 6.08 -32.27
C PRO A 129 31.50 4.92 -31.47
N THR A 130 30.28 5.08 -30.98
CA THR A 130 29.69 4.15 -30.00
C THR A 130 28.28 3.75 -30.41
N ARG A 131 28.01 2.46 -30.36
CA ARG A 131 26.65 1.92 -30.39
C ARG A 131 26.11 1.80 -28.96
N PHE A 132 25.08 2.57 -28.67
CA PHE A 132 24.32 2.45 -27.43
C PHE A 132 23.10 1.56 -27.65
N THR A 133 22.98 0.51 -26.85
CA THR A 133 21.76 -0.29 -26.71
C THR A 133 21.24 -0.13 -25.29
N TRP A 134 19.97 0.22 -25.13
CA TRP A 134 19.39 0.39 -23.80
C TRP A 134 17.98 -0.17 -23.69
N GLN A 135 17.63 -0.56 -22.46
CA GLN A 135 16.33 -1.08 -22.11
C GLN A 135 15.97 -0.65 -20.68
N PHE A 136 14.72 -0.27 -20.47
CA PHE A 136 14.22 0.12 -19.16
C PHE A 136 13.54 -1.07 -18.46
N PHE A 137 13.70 -1.11 -17.15
CA PHE A 137 13.15 -2.14 -16.27
C PHE A 137 12.41 -1.49 -15.09
N THR A 138 11.37 -2.14 -14.61
CA THR A 138 10.77 -1.89 -13.29
C THR A 138 11.01 -3.10 -12.39
N SER A 139 10.86 -2.95 -11.09
CA SER A 139 11.03 -4.04 -10.12
C SER A 139 9.85 -4.09 -9.17
N ASP A 140 9.41 -5.29 -8.82
CA ASP A 140 8.48 -5.55 -7.71
C ASP A 140 9.22 -5.76 -6.37
N GLY A 141 10.54 -5.57 -6.35
CA GLY A 141 11.42 -5.82 -5.20
C GLY A 141 12.09 -7.21 -5.25
N LEU A 142 11.53 -8.16 -6.00
CA LEU A 142 12.03 -9.51 -6.17
C LEU A 142 12.62 -9.72 -7.58
N THR A 143 11.86 -9.35 -8.61
CA THR A 143 12.17 -9.57 -10.02
C THR A 143 12.16 -8.25 -10.79
N LYS A 144 13.14 -8.09 -11.69
CA LYS A 144 13.18 -6.96 -12.63
C LYS A 144 12.50 -7.33 -13.95
N TYR A 145 11.53 -6.52 -14.35
CA TYR A 145 10.72 -6.73 -15.55
C TYR A 145 11.07 -5.69 -16.62
N PRO A 146 11.41 -6.10 -17.86
CA PRO A 146 11.56 -5.15 -18.96
C PRO A 146 10.21 -4.48 -19.28
N ILE A 147 10.21 -3.14 -19.33
CA ILE A 147 9.02 -2.31 -19.63
C ILE A 147 9.12 -1.59 -20.98
N SER A 148 10.22 -1.79 -21.70
CA SER A 148 10.40 -1.29 -23.05
C SER A 148 11.08 -2.33 -23.92
N GLU A 149 10.85 -2.28 -25.22
CA GLU A 149 11.71 -2.97 -26.19
C GLU A 149 13.13 -2.37 -26.14
N PRO A 150 14.18 -3.18 -26.36
CA PRO A 150 15.53 -2.67 -26.51
C PRO A 150 15.60 -1.65 -27.65
N LYS A 151 16.15 -0.47 -27.36
CA LYS A 151 16.40 0.57 -28.34
C LYS A 151 17.89 0.68 -28.57
N SER A 152 18.27 1.00 -29.80
CA SER A 152 19.66 1.10 -30.21
C SER A 152 19.89 2.37 -31.02
N LEU A 153 20.99 3.05 -30.76
CA LEU A 153 21.50 4.15 -31.57
C LEU A 153 22.99 4.01 -31.77
N VAL A 154 23.49 4.54 -32.88
CA VAL A 154 24.92 4.65 -33.19
C VAL A 154 25.28 6.12 -33.24
N TYR A 155 26.25 6.48 -32.41
CA TYR A 155 26.81 7.81 -32.25
C TYR A 155 28.13 7.90 -33.00
N PHE A 156 28.33 9.01 -33.72
CA PHE A 156 29.59 9.36 -34.36
C PHE A 156 30.17 10.61 -33.69
N GLU A 157 31.50 10.69 -33.67
CA GLU A 157 32.23 11.79 -33.07
C GLU A 157 31.90 13.17 -33.69
N GLU A 158 32.35 14.23 -33.00
CA GLU A 158 32.03 15.62 -33.31
C GLU A 158 32.63 16.07 -34.66
N THR A 159 31.83 15.92 -35.72
CA THR A 159 32.20 16.35 -37.08
C THR A 159 32.14 17.87 -37.28
N HIS A 160 31.40 18.59 -36.42
CA HIS A 160 31.22 20.03 -36.47
C HIS A 160 31.20 20.64 -35.05
N PRO A 161 31.79 21.83 -34.82
CA PRO A 161 31.84 22.43 -33.48
C PRO A 161 30.44 22.61 -32.84
N GLY A 162 30.18 21.91 -31.75
CA GLY A 162 28.98 21.95 -30.92
C GLY A 162 27.81 21.06 -31.39
N LEU A 163 28.00 20.23 -32.43
CA LEU A 163 26.94 19.39 -33.00
C LEU A 163 27.42 17.95 -33.20
N ILE A 164 26.54 17.00 -32.87
CA ILE A 164 26.80 15.57 -32.99
C ILE A 164 25.84 14.93 -34.00
N GLN A 165 26.28 13.85 -34.64
CA GLN A 165 25.48 13.06 -35.57
C GLN A 165 25.25 11.67 -35.00
N TYR A 166 24.00 11.22 -34.98
CA TYR A 166 23.65 9.87 -34.56
C TYR A 166 22.49 9.30 -35.39
N ILE A 167 22.45 7.97 -35.48
CA ILE A 167 21.40 7.22 -36.18
C ILE A 167 20.76 6.26 -35.18
N GLY A 168 19.43 6.31 -35.05
CA GLY A 168 18.68 5.43 -34.15
C GLY A 168 17.70 4.52 -34.89
N ASN A 169 17.42 3.36 -34.30
CA ASN A 169 16.37 2.44 -34.74
C ASN A 169 15.00 2.93 -34.26
N VAL A 170 14.32 3.79 -35.01
CA VAL A 170 12.94 4.17 -34.68
C VAL A 170 12.05 4.13 -35.93
N LYS A 171 11.08 3.21 -35.92
CA LYS A 171 10.06 3.01 -36.97
C LYS A 171 9.25 4.27 -37.34
N THR A 172 9.36 5.36 -36.58
CA THR A 172 8.51 6.56 -36.72
C THR A 172 9.24 7.89 -36.84
N ARG A 173 10.57 7.97 -36.74
CA ARG A 173 11.36 9.18 -37.08
C ARG A 173 12.84 8.81 -37.17
N SER A 174 13.33 8.65 -38.39
CA SER A 174 14.76 8.55 -38.69
C SER A 174 15.31 9.96 -38.88
N GLN A 175 16.44 10.25 -38.24
CA GLN A 175 17.25 11.49 -38.24
C GLN A 175 17.03 12.44 -37.06
N TYR A 176 18.06 12.60 -36.24
CA TYR A 176 18.20 13.67 -35.26
C TYR A 176 19.63 14.24 -35.34
N ILE A 177 19.81 15.39 -36.00
CA ILE A 177 20.88 16.31 -35.61
C ILE A 177 20.40 16.95 -34.33
N SER A 178 21.20 16.84 -33.29
CA SER A 178 20.94 17.51 -32.03
C SER A 178 22.26 17.87 -31.40
N SER A 179 22.26 18.89 -30.55
CA SER A 179 23.42 19.15 -29.70
C SER A 179 23.62 18.06 -28.63
N PHE A 180 22.70 17.08 -28.51
CA PHE A 180 22.68 16.03 -27.49
C PHE A 180 21.84 14.80 -27.91
N MET A 181 22.18 13.61 -27.39
CA MET A 181 21.47 12.36 -27.66
C MET A 181 20.38 12.12 -26.62
N ASN A 182 19.13 11.98 -27.04
CA ASN A 182 18.01 11.76 -26.14
C ASN A 182 17.40 10.38 -26.29
N ALA A 183 17.13 9.74 -25.16
CA ALA A 183 16.27 8.57 -25.08
C ALA A 183 15.04 8.90 -24.23
N PHE A 184 13.84 8.79 -24.77
CA PHE A 184 12.63 8.92 -23.95
C PHE A 184 12.54 7.76 -22.96
N MET A 185 12.38 8.10 -21.68
CA MET A 185 12.01 7.14 -20.64
C MET A 185 10.63 6.53 -20.95
N PRO A 186 10.30 5.32 -20.46
CA PRO A 186 8.99 4.73 -20.67
C PRO A 186 7.90 5.53 -19.94
N PRO A 187 6.64 5.45 -20.39
CA PRO A 187 5.53 6.06 -19.67
C PRO A 187 5.33 5.36 -18.32
N SER A 188 5.30 6.14 -17.25
CA SER A 188 5.00 5.67 -15.89
C SER A 188 3.61 6.11 -15.47
N PHE A 189 2.93 5.29 -14.67
CA PHE A 189 1.57 5.54 -14.22
C PHE A 189 1.49 5.69 -12.71
N TYR A 190 0.78 6.71 -12.25
CA TYR A 190 0.78 7.14 -10.86
C TYR A 190 -0.65 7.19 -10.30
N PRO A 191 -0.94 6.56 -9.14
CA PRO A 191 -2.23 6.70 -8.49
C PRO A 191 -2.55 8.16 -8.16
N LEU A 192 -3.70 8.62 -8.62
CA LEU A 192 -4.26 9.93 -8.31
C LEU A 192 -5.54 9.77 -7.50
N VAL A 193 -5.63 10.51 -6.40
CA VAL A 193 -6.78 10.47 -5.50
C VAL A 193 -7.34 11.88 -5.34
N ALA A 194 -8.66 12.03 -5.33
CA ALA A 194 -9.33 13.28 -5.03
C ALA A 194 -9.84 13.30 -3.59
N ILE A 195 -9.66 14.45 -2.94
CA ILE A 195 -9.97 14.69 -1.52
C ILE A 195 -10.66 16.05 -1.35
N ASP A 196 -11.36 16.22 -0.22
CA ASP A 196 -11.68 17.55 0.30
C ASP A 196 -10.51 18.06 1.14
N ILE A 197 -9.92 19.19 0.75
CA ILE A 197 -8.69 19.70 1.37
C ILE A 197 -8.90 19.93 2.87
N GLU A 198 -9.93 20.70 3.25
CA GLU A 198 -10.15 21.07 4.66
C GLU A 198 -10.40 19.86 5.55
N SER A 199 -11.25 18.93 5.11
CA SER A 199 -11.56 17.73 5.88
C SER A 199 -10.38 16.77 5.97
N GLU A 200 -9.57 16.65 4.90
CA GLU A 200 -8.38 15.80 4.90
C GLU A 200 -7.27 16.36 5.80
N GLU A 201 -7.03 17.68 5.76
CA GLU A 201 -6.08 18.34 6.67
C GLU A 201 -6.48 18.17 8.13
N GLN A 202 -7.77 18.30 8.45
CA GLN A 202 -8.28 18.08 9.81
C GLN A 202 -8.10 16.64 10.28
N LEU A 203 -8.24 15.68 9.36
CA LEU A 203 -8.16 14.27 9.69
C LEU A 203 -6.71 13.79 9.84
N THR A 204 -5.84 14.16 8.89
CA THR A 204 -4.48 13.63 8.75
C THR A 204 -3.40 14.57 9.28
N GLY A 205 -3.68 15.88 9.36
CA GLY A 205 -2.70 16.90 9.69
C GLY A 205 -1.61 17.12 8.64
N ILE A 206 -1.81 16.61 7.41
CA ILE A 206 -0.97 16.89 6.24
C ILE A 206 -1.28 18.30 5.74
N ASP A 207 -0.29 19.00 5.18
CA ASP A 207 -0.46 20.34 4.62
C ASP A 207 -0.67 20.24 3.10
N PHE A 208 -1.84 20.69 2.62
CA PHE A 208 -2.20 20.76 1.20
C PHE A 208 -2.31 22.21 0.69
N SER A 209 -1.74 23.18 1.42
CA SER A 209 -1.75 24.60 1.04
C SER A 209 -1.13 24.87 -0.33
N GLY A 210 -0.35 23.94 -0.87
CA GLY A 210 0.18 23.96 -2.23
C GLY A 210 -0.87 24.15 -3.34
N PHE A 211 -2.16 23.86 -3.09
CA PHE A 211 -3.23 24.17 -4.05
C PHE A 211 -3.48 25.67 -4.22
N TYR A 212 -3.17 26.46 -3.20
CA TYR A 212 -3.41 27.91 -3.14
C TYR A 212 -2.17 28.75 -3.50
N LEU A 213 -1.00 28.13 -3.59
CA LEU A 213 0.23 28.82 -3.95
C LEU A 213 0.26 29.08 -5.47
N GLU A 214 0.04 30.34 -5.86
CA GLU A 214 0.35 30.81 -7.21
C GLU A 214 1.86 30.99 -7.34
N ASP A 215 2.52 30.02 -7.95
CA ASP A 215 3.96 30.08 -8.17
C ASP A 215 4.28 30.96 -9.40
N GLU A 216 4.78 32.17 -9.16
CA GLU A 216 5.25 33.08 -10.23
C GLU A 216 6.35 32.44 -11.11
N GLN A 217 7.02 31.37 -10.63
CA GLN A 217 8.07 30.66 -11.38
C GLN A 217 7.53 29.75 -12.50
N LYS A 218 6.21 29.52 -12.59
CA LYS A 218 5.60 28.61 -13.58
C LYS A 218 5.23 29.26 -14.92
N LYS A 219 5.85 30.38 -15.29
CA LYS A 219 5.51 31.09 -16.54
C LYS A 219 5.70 30.26 -17.81
N GLU A 220 6.73 29.43 -17.88
CA GLU A 220 6.92 28.49 -19.00
C GLU A 220 5.89 27.37 -18.97
N GLU A 221 5.51 26.90 -17.76
CA GLU A 221 4.46 25.90 -17.63
C GLU A 221 3.08 26.43 -18.07
N LEU A 222 2.81 27.69 -17.75
CA LEU A 222 1.63 28.42 -18.20
C LEU A 222 1.57 28.61 -19.72
N LEU A 223 2.72 28.73 -20.40
CA LEU A 223 2.77 28.95 -21.85
C LEU A 223 2.45 27.68 -22.65
N TRP A 224 3.00 26.52 -22.25
CA TRP A 224 2.62 25.26 -22.90
C TRP A 224 1.16 24.93 -22.61
N LEU A 225 0.69 25.18 -21.37
CA LEU A 225 -0.69 24.93 -20.98
C LEU A 225 -1.64 25.78 -21.84
N GLN A 226 -1.34 27.08 -22.03
CA GLN A 226 -2.09 27.94 -22.95
C GLN A 226 -2.14 27.38 -24.37
N THR A 227 -1.02 26.87 -24.88
CA THR A 227 -0.94 26.30 -26.23
C THR A 227 -1.85 25.06 -26.36
N ILE A 228 -1.84 24.16 -25.38
CA ILE A 228 -2.71 22.97 -25.36
C ILE A 228 -4.18 23.38 -25.23
N LEU A 229 -4.48 24.35 -24.36
CA LEU A 229 -5.84 24.85 -24.17
C LEU A 229 -6.40 25.44 -25.47
N GLU A 230 -5.62 26.23 -26.20
CA GLU A 230 -6.04 26.79 -27.49
C GLU A 230 -6.20 25.73 -28.58
N GLN A 231 -5.34 24.70 -28.59
CA GLN A 231 -5.32 23.70 -29.65
C GLN A 231 -6.39 22.60 -29.49
N TYR A 232 -6.77 22.25 -28.26
CA TYR A 232 -7.61 21.07 -27.97
C TYR A 232 -8.98 21.42 -27.35
N GLY A 233 -9.51 22.62 -27.64
CA GLY A 233 -10.87 23.00 -27.27
C GLY A 233 -11.05 23.50 -25.83
N ASN A 234 -9.98 24.01 -25.21
CA ASN A 234 -9.95 24.54 -23.84
C ASN A 234 -10.45 23.52 -22.79
N PRO A 235 -9.81 22.34 -22.69
CA PRO A 235 -10.16 21.32 -21.71
C PRO A 235 -10.03 21.84 -20.27
N PRO A 236 -10.80 21.29 -19.32
CA PRO A 236 -10.63 21.59 -17.91
C PRO A 236 -9.22 21.22 -17.43
N VAL A 237 -8.65 22.07 -16.58
CA VAL A 237 -7.31 21.87 -15.99
C VAL A 237 -7.45 21.26 -14.60
N ILE A 238 -6.91 20.06 -14.44
CA ILE A 238 -6.94 19.30 -13.20
C ILE A 238 -5.64 19.57 -12.44
N LYS A 239 -5.75 20.28 -11.32
CA LYS A 239 -4.60 20.58 -10.47
C LYS A 239 -4.23 19.36 -9.65
N VAL A 240 -2.95 19.00 -9.66
CA VAL A 240 -2.41 17.87 -8.89
C VAL A 240 -1.32 18.35 -7.96
N LEU A 241 -1.42 18.04 -6.66
CA LEU A 241 -0.27 18.07 -5.76
C LEU A 241 0.39 16.71 -5.79
N LYS A 242 1.69 16.68 -6.05
CA LYS A 242 2.44 15.42 -6.08
C LYS A 242 3.07 15.12 -4.73
N ARG A 243 3.28 13.84 -4.46
CA ARG A 243 4.04 13.36 -3.31
C ARG A 243 5.54 13.42 -3.61
N ASP A 244 6.36 13.85 -2.65
CA ASP A 244 7.80 14.11 -2.85
C ASP A 244 8.74 13.05 -2.25
N ASP A 245 8.25 12.22 -1.34
CA ASP A 245 8.99 11.15 -0.65
C ASP A 245 8.88 9.76 -1.32
N LEU A 246 8.28 9.67 -2.52
CA LEU A 246 8.13 8.40 -3.22
C LEU A 246 9.38 7.97 -4.01
N THR A 247 9.77 6.71 -3.84
CA THR A 247 10.77 6.05 -4.69
C THR A 247 10.07 5.29 -5.80
N ILE A 248 10.41 5.58 -7.06
CA ILE A 248 9.75 4.99 -8.23
C ILE A 248 10.71 3.96 -8.85
N PRO A 249 10.47 2.64 -8.77
CA PRO A 249 11.43 1.63 -9.22
C PRO A 249 11.60 1.65 -10.74
N LEU A 250 12.62 2.37 -11.19
CA LEU A 250 12.98 2.54 -12.60
C LEU A 250 14.47 2.34 -12.76
N TYR A 251 14.82 1.33 -13.54
CA TYR A 251 16.20 0.96 -13.83
C TYR A 251 16.46 1.08 -15.32
N LEU A 252 17.65 1.55 -15.66
CA LEU A 252 18.13 1.62 -17.03
C LEU A 252 19.29 0.64 -17.17
N LYS A 253 19.13 -0.34 -18.05
CA LYS A 253 20.25 -1.15 -18.51
C LYS A 253 20.75 -0.55 -19.80
N ILE A 254 22.00 -0.08 -19.80
CA ILE A 254 22.65 0.52 -20.96
C ILE A 254 23.93 -0.24 -21.29
N LYS A 255 24.09 -0.54 -22.56
CA LYS A 255 25.26 -1.19 -23.14
C LYS A 255 25.85 -0.24 -24.18
N ALA A 256 27.12 0.11 -23.98
CA ALA A 256 27.91 0.95 -24.87
C ALA A 256 28.98 0.09 -25.53
N GLU A 257 28.93 -0.01 -26.85
CA GLU A 257 29.86 -0.79 -27.67
C GLU A 257 30.64 0.18 -28.57
N THR A 258 31.94 0.29 -28.33
CA THR A 258 32.84 1.08 -29.18
C THR A 258 33.03 0.36 -30.51
N LEU A 259 32.86 1.10 -31.60
CA LEU A 259 32.99 0.60 -32.97
C LEU A 259 34.28 1.12 -33.61
N ASP A 260 34.98 0.26 -34.36
CA ASP A 260 36.12 0.65 -35.21
C ASP A 260 35.61 1.14 -36.57
N VAL A 261 34.91 2.29 -36.57
CA VAL A 261 34.26 2.84 -37.76
C VAL A 261 34.58 4.32 -37.91
N GLU A 262 34.97 4.71 -39.11
CA GLU A 262 35.16 6.11 -39.47
C GLU A 262 33.88 6.61 -40.18
N LEU A 263 33.40 7.80 -39.83
CA LEU A 263 32.16 8.33 -40.40
C LEU A 263 32.29 8.57 -41.91
N GLU A 264 33.49 8.88 -42.38
CA GLU A 264 33.85 9.13 -43.78
C GLU A 264 33.53 7.94 -44.68
N ASP A 265 33.86 6.72 -44.24
CA ASP A 265 33.63 5.49 -45.01
C ASP A 265 32.13 5.29 -45.30
N TYR A 266 31.28 5.66 -44.35
CA TYR A 266 29.84 5.60 -44.48
C TYR A 266 29.30 6.74 -45.35
N LEU A 267 29.82 7.96 -45.22
CA LEU A 267 29.43 9.07 -46.09
C LEU A 267 29.75 8.77 -47.57
N GLU A 268 30.93 8.20 -47.85
CA GLU A 268 31.32 7.76 -49.19
C GLU A 268 30.40 6.66 -49.73
N ALA A 269 30.07 5.66 -48.92
CA ALA A 269 29.17 4.57 -49.31
C ALA A 269 27.78 5.07 -49.74
N PHE A 270 27.34 6.23 -49.25
CA PHE A 270 26.06 6.85 -49.60
C PHE A 270 26.16 8.01 -50.61
N ASN A 271 27.33 8.23 -51.23
CA ASN A 271 27.64 9.33 -52.17
C ASN A 271 27.46 10.74 -51.59
N LEU A 272 27.81 10.93 -50.32
CA LEU A 272 27.84 12.25 -49.68
C LEU A 272 29.27 12.78 -49.61
N GLN A 273 29.42 14.11 -49.57
CA GLN A 273 30.72 14.73 -49.27
C GLN A 273 30.97 14.76 -47.75
N GLU A 274 32.24 14.78 -47.35
CA GLU A 274 32.69 14.88 -45.94
C GLU A 274 32.06 16.06 -45.17
N SER A 275 31.73 17.15 -45.88
CA SER A 275 31.05 18.34 -45.34
C SER A 275 29.53 18.22 -45.27
N GLU A 276 28.94 17.16 -45.81
CA GLU A 276 27.49 16.96 -45.85
C GLU A 276 27.01 16.14 -44.65
N TRP A 277 25.81 16.48 -44.16
CA TRP A 277 25.22 15.81 -43.00
C TRP A 277 24.54 14.51 -43.40
N LEU A 278 24.51 13.52 -42.50
CA LEU A 278 23.72 12.29 -42.68
C LEU A 278 22.23 12.57 -42.91
N MET A 279 21.71 13.73 -42.45
CA MET A 279 20.31 14.14 -42.71
C MET A 279 20.04 14.53 -44.17
N SER A 280 21.09 14.81 -44.94
CA SER A 280 20.98 15.14 -46.36
C SER A 280 20.52 13.95 -47.19
N ILE A 281 20.56 12.72 -46.64
CA ILE A 281 20.00 11.50 -47.23
C ILE A 281 18.46 11.59 -47.16
N PRO A 282 17.76 11.80 -48.29
CA PRO A 282 16.30 11.94 -48.28
C PRO A 282 15.59 10.57 -48.22
N ASP A 283 16.33 9.48 -48.41
CA ASP A 283 15.82 8.12 -48.53
C ASP A 283 15.90 7.37 -47.19
N LYS A 284 14.73 7.10 -46.61
CA LYS A 284 14.59 6.37 -45.34
C LYS A 284 15.04 4.91 -45.42
N GLU A 285 14.95 4.26 -46.58
CA GLU A 285 15.41 2.88 -46.73
C GLU A 285 16.93 2.81 -46.72
N LYS A 286 17.61 3.79 -47.32
CA LYS A 286 19.08 3.88 -47.25
C LYS A 286 19.58 4.09 -45.84
N LEU A 287 18.92 4.94 -45.05
CA LEU A 287 19.26 5.17 -43.64
C LEU A 287 19.05 3.91 -42.80
N ARG A 288 17.97 3.17 -43.07
CA ARG A 288 17.73 1.89 -42.41
C ARG A 288 18.80 0.87 -42.75
N ASN A 289 19.17 0.74 -44.03
CA ASN A 289 20.24 -0.17 -44.45
C ASN A 289 21.59 0.22 -43.82
N MET A 290 21.90 1.52 -43.74
CA MET A 290 23.09 2.02 -43.04
C MET A 290 23.06 1.64 -41.55
N PHE A 291 21.92 1.85 -40.90
CA PHE A 291 21.76 1.48 -39.49
C PHE A 291 21.94 -0.03 -39.29
N ASP A 292 21.34 -0.86 -40.15
CA ASP A 292 21.45 -2.31 -40.12
C ASP A 292 22.92 -2.75 -40.35
N MET A 293 23.66 -2.10 -41.27
CA MET A 293 25.10 -2.34 -41.45
C MET A 293 25.91 -2.03 -40.18
N LEU A 294 25.65 -0.89 -39.54
CA LEU A 294 26.32 -0.49 -38.29
C LEU A 294 25.99 -1.42 -37.09
N GLN A 295 24.91 -2.21 -37.17
CA GLN A 295 24.64 -3.25 -36.17
C GLN A 295 25.55 -4.47 -36.32
N ASP A 296 26.07 -4.73 -37.52
CA ASP A 296 26.90 -5.91 -37.81
C ASP A 296 28.41 -5.64 -37.69
N GLU A 297 28.81 -4.38 -37.46
CA GLU A 297 30.22 -3.97 -37.32
C GLU A 297 30.91 -4.58 -36.09
N PRO A 298 32.24 -4.84 -36.16
CA PRO A 298 32.99 -5.45 -35.08
C PRO A 298 33.14 -4.49 -33.90
N ILE A 299 32.99 -5.05 -32.70
CA ILE A 299 33.08 -4.32 -31.44
C ILE A 299 34.52 -4.35 -30.94
N VAL A 300 35.05 -3.19 -30.58
CA VAL A 300 36.40 -3.04 -30.00
C VAL A 300 36.36 -3.22 -28.48
N GLU A 301 35.43 -2.51 -27.85
CA GLU A 301 35.23 -2.51 -26.40
C GLU A 301 33.73 -2.53 -26.09
N GLU A 302 33.35 -3.26 -25.05
CA GLU A 302 31.97 -3.35 -24.57
C GLU A 302 31.91 -2.99 -23.10
N THR A 303 31.06 -2.02 -22.77
CA THR A 303 30.73 -1.64 -21.40
C THR A 303 29.23 -1.78 -21.18
N GLU A 304 28.85 -2.62 -20.22
CA GLU A 304 27.46 -2.77 -19.78
C GLU A 304 27.31 -2.20 -18.36
N LYS A 305 26.30 -1.34 -18.17
CA LYS A 305 25.99 -0.69 -16.90
C LYS A 305 24.49 -0.77 -16.61
N GLU A 306 24.19 -1.00 -15.35
CA GLU A 306 22.85 -0.83 -14.82
C GLU A 306 22.82 0.43 -13.96
N VAL A 307 21.94 1.36 -14.31
CA VAL A 307 21.78 2.65 -13.65
C VAL A 307 20.44 2.64 -12.91
N ASP A 308 20.50 2.87 -11.61
CA ASP A 308 19.31 3.06 -10.77
C ASP A 308 18.84 4.52 -10.90
N LEU A 309 17.64 4.72 -11.42
CA LEU A 309 17.02 6.04 -11.57
C LEU A 309 15.96 6.29 -10.50
N SER A 310 15.75 5.35 -9.57
CA SER A 310 14.54 5.28 -8.75
C SER A 310 14.38 6.45 -7.78
N SER A 311 15.50 6.96 -7.25
CA SER A 311 15.54 8.12 -6.34
C SER A 311 15.52 9.48 -7.04
N LEU A 312 15.74 9.50 -8.35
CA LEU A 312 15.77 10.73 -9.14
C LEU A 312 14.43 11.02 -9.81
N GLN A 313 13.57 10.02 -9.96
CA GLN A 313 12.25 10.19 -10.56
C GLN A 313 11.29 10.92 -9.63
N SER A 314 10.44 11.74 -10.22
CA SER A 314 9.36 12.43 -9.53
C SER A 314 8.02 12.09 -10.18
N PRO A 315 6.96 11.81 -9.41
CA PRO A 315 5.66 11.46 -9.97
C PRO A 315 5.07 12.64 -10.76
N PHE A 316 4.28 12.30 -11.80
CA PHE A 316 3.60 13.21 -12.74
C PHE A 316 4.47 14.09 -13.64
N ASN A 317 5.51 14.76 -13.13
CA ASN A 317 6.35 15.63 -13.96
C ASN A 317 7.51 14.88 -14.63
N GLY A 318 7.89 13.72 -14.10
CA GLY A 318 9.15 13.08 -14.51
C GLY A 318 10.35 13.96 -14.17
N THR A 319 11.54 13.41 -14.36
CA THR A 319 12.77 14.15 -14.09
C THR A 319 13.71 14.06 -15.29
N PRO A 320 14.12 15.19 -15.88
CA PRO A 320 15.13 15.18 -16.94
C PRO A 320 16.49 14.79 -16.35
N ILE A 321 17.13 13.80 -16.95
CA ILE A 321 18.38 13.21 -16.46
C ILE A 321 19.42 13.23 -17.58
N GLN A 322 20.69 13.40 -17.23
CA GLN A 322 21.83 13.18 -18.10
C GLN A 322 22.71 12.08 -17.50
N LEU A 323 23.30 11.25 -18.35
CA LEU A 323 24.36 10.34 -17.98
C LEU A 323 25.71 10.97 -18.32
N ASN A 324 26.63 11.01 -17.35
CA ASN A 324 28.02 11.38 -17.60
C ASN A 324 28.79 10.23 -18.29
N GLU A 325 30.04 10.47 -18.69
CA GLU A 325 30.90 9.44 -19.33
C GLU A 325 31.08 8.17 -18.48
N ALA A 326 30.91 8.26 -17.16
CA ALA A 326 30.94 7.13 -16.23
C ALA A 326 29.58 6.44 -16.04
N PHE A 327 28.55 6.85 -16.79
CA PHE A 327 27.16 6.40 -16.70
C PHE A 327 26.47 6.74 -15.37
N GLU A 328 26.95 7.76 -14.66
CA GLU A 328 26.30 8.25 -13.45
C GLU A 328 25.21 9.28 -13.82
N PRO A 329 24.00 9.15 -13.27
CA PRO A 329 22.90 10.04 -13.58
C PRO A 329 22.97 11.36 -12.80
N SER A 330 22.69 12.47 -13.47
CA SER A 330 22.58 13.82 -12.90
C SER A 330 21.38 14.58 -13.48
N LEU A 331 20.90 15.59 -12.76
CA LEU A 331 19.77 16.42 -13.21
C LEU A 331 20.23 17.43 -14.28
N ILE A 332 19.39 17.68 -15.28
CA ILE A 332 19.67 18.65 -16.35
C ILE A 332 18.46 19.54 -16.66
N GLU A 333 18.71 20.78 -17.09
CA GLU A 333 17.63 21.72 -17.46
C GLU A 333 17.14 21.57 -18.91
N ARG A 334 17.93 20.96 -19.80
CA ARG A 334 17.60 20.80 -21.22
C ARG A 334 17.06 19.40 -21.46
N TYR A 335 15.81 19.29 -21.92
CA TYR A 335 15.14 18.01 -22.11
C TYR A 335 14.09 18.06 -23.21
N GLN A 336 13.64 16.88 -23.63
CA GLN A 336 12.42 16.70 -24.40
C GLN A 336 11.36 16.06 -23.50
N ALA A 337 10.13 16.55 -23.62
CA ALA A 337 8.99 16.04 -22.88
C ALA A 337 7.88 15.60 -23.84
N ASP A 338 7.23 14.48 -23.53
CA ASP A 338 5.95 14.08 -24.10
C ASP A 338 4.88 14.21 -23.00
N GLN A 339 3.87 15.04 -23.26
CA GLN A 339 2.85 15.49 -22.30
C GLN A 339 1.49 14.82 -22.51
N ASP A 340 1.49 13.56 -22.93
CA ASP A 340 0.27 12.76 -23.13
C ASP A 340 -0.34 12.27 -21.79
N THR A 341 -0.81 13.21 -20.97
CA THR A 341 -1.27 13.00 -19.59
C THR A 341 -2.75 12.63 -19.46
N ALA A 342 -3.54 12.79 -20.54
CA ALA A 342 -4.97 12.49 -20.55
C ALA A 342 -5.28 10.98 -20.62
N VAL A 343 -4.26 10.12 -20.70
CA VAL A 343 -4.39 8.65 -20.65
C VAL A 343 -4.23 8.19 -19.20
N TYR A 344 -5.20 7.40 -18.73
CA TYR A 344 -5.18 6.83 -17.38
C TYR A 344 -5.78 5.43 -17.38
N TYR A 345 -5.53 4.68 -16.32
CA TYR A 345 -6.01 3.31 -16.14
C TYR A 345 -6.76 3.17 -14.83
N VAL A 346 -7.84 2.41 -14.85
CA VAL A 346 -8.57 2.03 -13.64
C VAL A 346 -8.32 0.56 -13.39
N ALA A 347 -7.92 0.20 -12.16
CA ALA A 347 -7.71 -1.19 -11.76
C ALA A 347 -8.84 -1.63 -10.82
N LYS A 348 -9.37 -2.83 -11.04
CA LYS A 348 -10.31 -3.46 -10.10
C LYS A 348 -9.56 -4.04 -8.89
N LYS A 349 -10.31 -4.43 -7.86
CA LYS A 349 -9.78 -5.16 -6.70
C LYS A 349 -9.19 -6.51 -7.12
N ILE A 350 -8.30 -7.05 -6.29
CA ILE A 350 -7.81 -8.42 -6.44
C ILE A 350 -8.98 -9.37 -6.17
N ASP A 351 -9.12 -10.38 -7.03
CA ASP A 351 -10.03 -11.50 -6.80
C ASP A 351 -9.27 -12.62 -6.10
N TYR A 352 -9.60 -12.85 -4.83
CA TYR A 352 -8.93 -13.85 -4.01
C TYR A 352 -9.61 -15.20 -4.16
N ALA A 353 -8.85 -16.20 -4.62
CA ALA A 353 -9.30 -17.57 -4.70
C ALA A 353 -9.07 -18.31 -3.37
N ASN A 354 -9.77 -19.43 -3.18
CA ASN A 354 -9.58 -20.35 -2.05
C ASN A 354 -9.76 -19.71 -0.65
N LEU A 355 -10.68 -18.76 -0.51
CA LEU A 355 -11.00 -18.11 0.77
C LEU A 355 -11.42 -19.08 1.91
N ASP A 356 -11.88 -20.28 1.56
CA ASP A 356 -12.21 -21.34 2.52
C ASP A 356 -10.96 -22.04 3.13
N GLN A 357 -9.76 -21.77 2.62
CA GLN A 357 -8.50 -22.37 3.08
C GLN A 357 -7.72 -21.41 3.99
N GLU A 358 -6.74 -21.94 4.74
CA GLU A 358 -5.88 -21.12 5.62
C GLU A 358 -5.04 -20.08 4.85
N THR A 359 -4.84 -20.26 3.53
CA THR A 359 -4.02 -19.38 2.68
C THR A 359 -4.79 -19.02 1.41
N PRO A 360 -5.39 -17.81 1.33
CA PRO A 360 -5.98 -17.31 0.10
C PRO A 360 -4.96 -17.23 -1.03
N ALA A 361 -5.39 -17.50 -2.25
CA ALA A 361 -4.55 -17.49 -3.44
C ALA A 361 -4.85 -16.29 -4.34
N VAL A 362 -3.82 -15.75 -4.97
CA VAL A 362 -3.91 -14.63 -5.93
C VAL A 362 -3.34 -15.09 -7.28
N GLU A 363 -4.20 -15.12 -8.29
CA GLU A 363 -3.86 -15.59 -9.64
C GLU A 363 -3.50 -14.42 -10.57
N ILE A 364 -2.69 -14.70 -11.59
CA ILE A 364 -2.35 -13.73 -12.63
C ILE A 364 -3.56 -13.56 -13.56
N VAL A 365 -4.13 -12.36 -13.59
CA VAL A 365 -5.25 -12.01 -14.48
C VAL A 365 -4.78 -11.82 -15.92
N LYS A 366 -3.58 -11.24 -16.09
CA LYS A 366 -3.00 -11.00 -17.41
C LYS A 366 -1.48 -11.17 -17.39
N GLU A 367 -1.01 -12.08 -18.23
CA GLU A 367 0.41 -12.30 -18.50
C GLU A 367 1.07 -11.04 -19.09
N GLY A 368 2.28 -10.76 -18.63
CA GLY A 368 3.02 -9.57 -19.02
C GLY A 368 4.36 -9.43 -18.31
N SER A 369 5.05 -8.34 -18.62
CA SER A 369 6.29 -7.95 -17.97
C SER A 369 6.15 -6.49 -17.53
N PRO A 370 5.71 -6.21 -16.28
CA PRO A 370 5.31 -7.15 -15.22
C PRO A 370 3.93 -7.81 -15.45
N PRO A 371 3.64 -8.95 -14.79
CA PRO A 371 2.31 -9.56 -14.80
C PRO A 371 1.29 -8.69 -14.04
N ALA A 372 0.02 -8.74 -14.45
CA ALA A 372 -1.04 -8.02 -13.78
C ALA A 372 -1.94 -8.97 -12.97
N TYR A 373 -2.09 -8.65 -11.69
CA TYR A 373 -2.93 -9.36 -10.71
C TYR A 373 -4.31 -8.73 -10.55
N LYS A 374 -4.53 -7.59 -11.20
CA LYS A 374 -5.80 -6.85 -11.21
C LYS A 374 -6.26 -6.68 -12.65
N GLU A 375 -7.58 -6.68 -12.86
CA GLU A 375 -8.14 -6.31 -14.14
C GLU A 375 -7.97 -4.79 -14.33
N VAL A 376 -7.26 -4.39 -15.37
CA VAL A 376 -6.96 -2.98 -15.67
C VAL A 376 -7.68 -2.56 -16.95
N GLU A 377 -8.47 -1.50 -16.85
CA GLU A 377 -9.16 -0.88 -17.99
C GLU A 377 -8.50 0.46 -18.35
N GLN A 378 -8.14 0.62 -19.63
CA GLN A 378 -7.64 1.89 -20.14
C GLN A 378 -8.80 2.88 -20.33
N LYS A 379 -8.62 4.11 -19.84
CA LYS A 379 -9.53 5.24 -20.02
C LYS A 379 -8.77 6.45 -20.58
N GLY A 380 -9.53 7.49 -20.90
CA GLY A 380 -8.99 8.73 -21.46
C GLY A 380 -8.65 8.65 -22.95
N VAL A 381 -8.01 9.70 -23.47
CA VAL A 381 -7.71 9.84 -24.90
C VAL A 381 -6.29 10.36 -25.06
N SER A 382 -5.52 9.75 -25.97
CA SER A 382 -4.18 10.22 -26.28
C SER A 382 -4.21 11.50 -27.11
N ILE A 383 -3.34 12.46 -26.78
CA ILE A 383 -3.21 13.74 -27.47
C ILE A 383 -2.90 13.59 -28.97
N TYR A 384 -2.22 12.50 -29.36
CA TYR A 384 -1.77 12.26 -30.73
C TYR A 384 -2.88 11.90 -31.73
N GLY A 385 -4.12 11.69 -31.24
CA GLY A 385 -5.28 11.39 -32.08
C GLY A 385 -6.55 12.14 -31.68
N ALA A 386 -6.47 12.99 -30.66
CA ALA A 386 -7.61 13.74 -30.14
C ALA A 386 -7.81 15.06 -30.88
N THR A 387 -9.07 15.42 -31.16
CA THR A 387 -9.43 16.78 -31.59
C THR A 387 -9.81 17.64 -30.38
N GLU A 388 -10.40 17.03 -29.36
CA GLU A 388 -10.73 17.64 -28.08
C GLU A 388 -10.22 16.73 -26.96
N LEU A 389 -9.63 17.32 -25.92
CA LEU A 389 -9.16 16.58 -24.75
C LEU A 389 -10.21 16.63 -23.64
N PRO A 390 -10.37 15.55 -22.84
CA PRO A 390 -11.31 15.54 -21.73
C PRO A 390 -10.83 16.42 -20.56
N PHE A 391 -9.52 16.46 -20.31
CA PHE A 391 -8.87 17.26 -19.29
C PHE A 391 -7.36 17.32 -19.54
N VAL A 392 -6.67 18.21 -18.83
CA VAL A 392 -5.20 18.28 -18.79
C VAL A 392 -4.74 18.30 -17.33
N LEU A 393 -3.73 17.49 -16.99
CA LEU A 393 -3.13 17.52 -15.67
C LEU A 393 -2.15 18.69 -15.55
N PHE A 394 -2.24 19.44 -14.45
CA PHE A 394 -1.32 20.52 -14.12
C PHE A 394 -0.78 20.33 -12.71
N GLN A 395 0.54 20.28 -12.56
CA GLN A 395 1.14 20.11 -11.24
C GLN A 395 1.12 21.44 -10.48
N ALA A 396 0.29 21.54 -9.44
CA ALA A 396 0.15 22.75 -8.63
C ALA A 396 1.27 22.89 -7.59
N GLY A 397 1.75 21.80 -7.01
CA GLY A 397 2.73 21.82 -5.92
C GLY A 397 3.11 20.41 -5.44
N THR A 398 3.67 20.34 -4.24
CA THR A 398 4.09 19.10 -3.57
C THR A 398 3.45 19.00 -2.20
N PHE A 399 3.31 17.78 -1.69
CA PHE A 399 2.95 17.50 -0.29
C PHE A 399 3.77 16.30 0.21
N SER A 400 4.02 16.25 1.51
CA SER A 400 4.69 15.13 2.18
C SER A 400 3.83 14.64 3.33
N PRO A 401 3.47 13.36 3.38
CA PRO A 401 2.85 12.77 4.56
C PRO A 401 3.79 12.87 5.77
N LYS A 402 3.24 13.01 6.97
CA LYS A 402 4.01 12.86 8.21
C LYS A 402 4.16 11.37 8.52
N GLU A 403 5.32 10.95 9.02
CA GLU A 403 5.53 9.58 9.49
C GLU A 403 4.44 9.19 10.50
N GLN A 404 3.74 8.08 10.24
CA GLN A 404 2.75 7.54 11.17
C GLN A 404 3.45 7.05 12.44
N THR A 405 3.10 7.66 13.58
CA THR A 405 3.70 7.34 14.88
C THR A 405 2.94 6.27 15.67
N ASN A 406 1.74 5.86 15.21
CA ASN A 406 0.82 5.03 15.99
C ASN A 406 0.44 3.73 15.26
N TYR A 407 1.23 2.67 15.48
CA TYR A 407 1.04 1.33 14.89
C TYR A 407 -0.11 0.51 15.52
N LEU A 408 -0.78 1.03 16.55
CA LEU A 408 -1.77 0.27 17.32
C LEU A 408 -3.21 0.38 16.81
N ALA A 409 -3.55 1.43 16.07
CA ALA A 409 -4.87 1.61 15.48
C ALA A 409 -4.78 1.53 13.96
N ALA A 410 -5.25 0.42 13.41
CA ALA A 410 -5.31 0.24 11.97
C ALA A 410 -6.37 1.18 11.38
N SER A 411 -6.03 1.89 10.30
CA SER A 411 -6.93 2.80 9.60
C SER A 411 -6.96 2.35 8.14
N PRO A 412 -7.91 1.47 7.74
CA PRO A 412 -8.01 1.00 6.37
C PRO A 412 -8.18 2.19 5.43
N LEU A 413 -7.93 2.03 4.13
CA LEU A 413 -7.86 3.16 3.19
C LEU A 413 -6.75 4.14 3.60
N GLY A 414 -5.59 3.60 4.01
CA GLY A 414 -4.36 4.34 4.27
C GLY A 414 -3.75 4.90 2.98
N ILE A 415 -4.41 5.87 2.34
CA ILE A 415 -4.02 6.39 1.02
C ILE A 415 -2.56 6.90 0.94
N TYR A 416 -1.95 7.23 2.08
CA TYR A 416 -0.57 7.72 2.19
C TYR A 416 0.40 6.72 2.85
N GLY A 417 -0.09 5.63 3.45
CA GLY A 417 0.77 4.66 4.13
C GLY A 417 1.56 3.82 3.14
N ASP A 418 2.74 3.36 3.52
CA ASP A 418 3.49 2.38 2.74
C ASP A 418 3.04 0.97 3.12
N MET A 419 2.70 0.15 2.13
CA MET A 419 2.30 -1.23 2.36
C MET A 419 3.55 -2.09 2.54
N GLU A 420 3.75 -2.65 3.74
CA GLU A 420 4.80 -3.65 3.96
C GLU A 420 4.29 -5.05 3.64
N ALA A 421 4.53 -5.51 2.41
CA ALA A 421 4.36 -6.92 2.05
C ALA A 421 5.73 -7.59 1.97
N LYS A 422 5.91 -8.71 2.69
CA LYS A 422 7.18 -9.43 2.75
C LYS A 422 6.99 -10.88 2.34
N THR A 423 7.87 -11.37 1.48
CA THR A 423 7.97 -12.81 1.20
C THR A 423 8.40 -13.57 2.46
N ILE A 424 8.15 -14.89 2.51
CA ILE A 424 8.63 -15.75 3.63
C ILE A 424 10.16 -15.63 3.82
N ASP A 425 10.91 -15.40 2.74
CA ASP A 425 12.36 -15.22 2.76
C ASP A 425 12.80 -13.83 3.29
N GLY A 426 11.85 -12.96 3.64
CA GLY A 426 12.09 -11.65 4.24
C GLY A 426 12.36 -10.52 3.24
N GLN A 427 12.15 -10.74 1.94
CA GLN A 427 12.27 -9.70 0.92
C GLN A 427 10.99 -8.86 0.87
N THR A 428 11.13 -7.53 0.98
CA THR A 428 10.02 -6.58 0.88
C THR A 428 9.64 -6.35 -0.58
N LEU A 429 8.36 -6.49 -0.89
CA LEU A 429 7.80 -6.19 -2.20
C LEU A 429 7.50 -4.70 -2.32
N VAL A 430 7.67 -4.15 -3.52
CA VAL A 430 7.39 -2.75 -3.85
C VAL A 430 6.45 -2.66 -5.06
N PRO A 431 5.65 -1.59 -5.16
CA PRO A 431 4.79 -1.40 -6.32
C PRO A 431 5.61 -1.11 -7.59
N THR A 432 5.21 -1.69 -8.72
CA THR A 432 5.83 -1.42 -10.02
C THR A 432 5.31 -0.13 -10.65
N THR A 433 5.97 0.37 -11.71
CA THR A 433 5.54 1.58 -12.46
C THR A 433 4.37 1.34 -13.42
N VAL A 434 3.90 0.10 -13.52
CA VAL A 434 2.85 -0.34 -14.43
C VAL A 434 1.57 -0.65 -13.63
N PRO A 435 0.38 -0.20 -14.10
CA PRO A 435 -0.87 -0.51 -13.44
C PRO A 435 -1.13 -2.02 -13.37
N GLY A 436 -1.74 -2.48 -12.27
CA GLY A 436 -2.12 -3.88 -12.08
C GLY A 436 -1.13 -4.73 -11.27
N SER A 437 -0.09 -4.11 -10.72
CA SER A 437 0.80 -4.71 -9.72
C SER A 437 0.03 -5.33 -8.54
N PHE A 438 0.58 -6.41 -7.96
CA PHE A 438 0.06 -7.04 -6.75
C PHE A 438 -0.01 -6.01 -5.62
N ILE A 439 1.14 -5.41 -5.28
CA ILE A 439 1.23 -4.30 -4.33
C ILE A 439 0.68 -3.02 -4.96
N SER A 440 -0.31 -2.44 -4.28
CA SER A 440 -0.87 -1.13 -4.64
C SER A 440 0.14 -0.02 -4.32
N ALA A 441 0.43 0.83 -5.30
CA ALA A 441 1.17 2.06 -5.04
C ALA A 441 0.34 3.01 -4.17
N PRO A 442 0.95 3.68 -3.17
CA PRO A 442 0.27 4.73 -2.41
C PRO A 442 -0.10 5.91 -3.32
N ALA A 443 -0.97 6.80 -2.82
CA ALA A 443 -1.37 7.99 -3.54
C ALA A 443 -0.13 8.83 -3.91
N SER A 444 0.19 8.84 -5.20
CA SER A 444 1.33 9.58 -5.73
C SER A 444 0.99 11.04 -5.94
N GLY A 445 -0.29 11.35 -6.03
CA GLY A 445 -0.80 12.72 -6.10
C GLY A 445 -2.21 12.84 -5.56
N VAL A 446 -2.55 14.06 -5.18
CA VAL A 446 -3.89 14.44 -4.74
C VAL A 446 -4.48 15.54 -5.62
N THR A 447 -5.81 15.53 -5.80
CA THR A 447 -6.58 16.55 -6.50
C THR A 447 -7.89 16.87 -5.75
N THR A 448 -8.71 17.76 -6.29
CA THR A 448 -9.97 18.21 -5.68
C THR A 448 -11.18 17.34 -6.07
N LEU A 449 -12.25 17.37 -5.28
CA LEU A 449 -13.50 16.68 -5.63
C LEU A 449 -14.16 17.20 -6.92
N ASP A 450 -14.07 18.51 -7.20
CA ASP A 450 -14.54 19.07 -8.48
C ASP A 450 -13.82 18.42 -9.68
N SER A 451 -12.52 18.17 -9.53
CA SER A 451 -11.72 17.46 -10.53
C SER A 451 -12.16 15.99 -10.65
N ALA A 452 -12.56 15.38 -9.55
CA ALA A 452 -13.10 14.02 -9.53
C ALA A 452 -14.42 13.92 -10.29
N GLU A 453 -15.32 14.90 -10.14
CA GLU A 453 -16.59 14.95 -10.87
C GLU A 453 -16.38 15.05 -12.38
N ILE A 454 -15.36 15.81 -12.83
CA ILE A 454 -15.00 15.90 -14.25
C ILE A 454 -14.51 14.55 -14.80
N ILE A 455 -13.76 13.80 -14.00
CA ILE A 455 -13.10 12.55 -14.44
C ILE A 455 -14.04 11.34 -14.33
N LYS A 456 -14.82 11.24 -13.25
CA LYS A 456 -15.68 10.08 -12.93
C LYS A 456 -17.18 10.33 -13.17
N GLY A 457 -17.61 11.59 -13.23
CA GLY A 457 -19.03 11.98 -13.31
C GLY A 457 -19.66 12.25 -11.95
N ASP A 458 -20.99 12.27 -11.91
CA ASP A 458 -21.84 12.81 -10.84
C ASP A 458 -21.66 12.19 -9.43
N LYS A 459 -21.12 10.96 -9.35
CA LYS A 459 -20.93 10.23 -8.07
C LYS A 459 -19.47 9.78 -7.88
N PRO A 460 -18.51 10.71 -7.74
CA PRO A 460 -17.10 10.38 -7.84
C PRO A 460 -16.50 9.73 -6.59
N ILE A 461 -17.14 9.86 -5.43
CA ILE A 461 -16.60 9.48 -4.11
C ILE A 461 -16.76 7.96 -3.89
N ASP A 462 -15.66 7.28 -3.56
CA ASP A 462 -15.63 5.83 -3.28
C ASP A 462 -15.82 5.53 -1.79
N ALA A 463 -15.35 6.40 -0.91
CA ALA A 463 -15.48 6.23 0.54
C ALA A 463 -15.40 7.58 1.27
N ILE A 464 -16.00 7.65 2.46
CA ILE A 464 -15.91 8.79 3.36
C ILE A 464 -15.39 8.28 4.71
N ARG A 465 -14.27 8.83 5.14
CA ARG A 465 -13.69 8.58 6.48
C ARG A 465 -14.31 9.56 7.46
N VAL A 466 -14.98 9.04 8.47
CA VAL A 466 -15.77 9.84 9.41
C VAL A 466 -15.18 9.74 10.81
N ARG A 467 -14.95 10.90 11.43
CA ARG A 467 -14.63 11.05 12.85
C ARG A 467 -15.88 11.53 13.59
N VAL A 468 -16.26 10.82 14.65
CA VAL A 468 -17.45 11.10 15.46
C VAL A 468 -17.11 12.14 16.54
N ALA A 469 -18.02 13.11 16.73
CA ALA A 469 -17.83 14.23 17.62
C ALA A 469 -17.95 13.86 19.11
N GLY A 470 -17.19 14.57 19.95
CA GLY A 470 -17.30 14.47 21.42
C GLY A 470 -16.72 13.17 22.00
N ILE A 471 -15.71 12.63 21.33
CA ILE A 471 -14.92 11.47 21.76
C ILE A 471 -13.48 11.95 21.93
N GLU A 472 -12.86 11.66 23.09
CA GLU A 472 -11.44 11.95 23.35
C GLU A 472 -10.61 10.67 23.50
N GLY A 473 -11.25 9.54 23.84
CA GLY A 473 -10.65 8.21 23.94
C GLY A 473 -11.68 7.12 23.63
N TYR A 474 -11.21 5.88 23.42
CA TYR A 474 -12.08 4.76 23.07
C TYR A 474 -12.63 4.05 24.31
N ASP A 475 -13.72 4.55 24.86
CA ASP A 475 -14.47 3.96 25.98
C ASP A 475 -15.85 3.42 25.56
N GLU A 476 -16.59 2.83 26.51
CA GLU A 476 -17.92 2.25 26.26
C GLU A 476 -18.93 3.32 25.79
N GLU A 477 -18.82 4.56 26.27
CA GLU A 477 -19.68 5.67 25.83
C GLU A 477 -19.35 6.11 24.39
N ALA A 478 -18.06 6.14 24.04
CA ALA A 478 -17.59 6.40 22.69
C ALA A 478 -18.08 5.32 21.71
N GLN A 479 -18.01 4.04 22.10
CA GLN A 479 -18.55 2.94 21.30
C GLN A 479 -20.06 3.11 21.04
N GLU A 480 -20.85 3.43 22.07
CA GLU A 480 -22.29 3.67 21.91
C GLU A 480 -22.57 4.84 20.95
N LYS A 481 -21.80 5.92 21.00
CA LYS A 481 -21.93 7.07 20.07
C LYS A 481 -21.58 6.68 18.64
N ILE A 482 -20.46 5.97 18.45
CA ILE A 482 -20.01 5.48 17.14
C ILE A 482 -21.07 4.56 16.53
N ASP A 483 -21.62 3.63 17.31
CA ASP A 483 -22.67 2.71 16.88
C ASP A 483 -23.97 3.43 16.50
N GLN A 484 -24.35 4.49 17.22
CA GLN A 484 -25.54 5.29 16.90
C GLN A 484 -25.39 6.01 15.56
N VAL A 485 -24.22 6.60 15.31
CA VAL A 485 -23.93 7.26 14.03
C VAL A 485 -23.87 6.23 12.90
N ALA A 486 -23.21 5.09 13.13
CA ALA A 486 -23.14 4.00 12.16
C ALA A 486 -24.52 3.47 11.77
N LYS A 487 -25.41 3.20 12.74
CA LYS A 487 -26.78 2.75 12.48
C LYS A 487 -27.57 3.75 11.65
N ARG A 488 -27.43 5.05 11.93
CA ARG A 488 -28.09 6.10 11.16
C ARG A 488 -27.62 6.12 9.70
N LEU A 489 -26.31 5.97 9.47
CA LEU A 489 -25.73 5.91 8.13
C LEU A 489 -26.16 4.64 7.36
N LEU A 490 -26.26 3.50 8.05
CA LEU A 490 -26.83 2.26 7.47
C LEU A 490 -28.30 2.43 7.07
N GLU A 491 -29.10 3.12 7.88
CA GLU A 491 -30.52 3.42 7.57
C GLU A 491 -30.67 4.34 6.34
N MET A 492 -29.68 5.17 6.07
CA MET A 492 -29.60 6.00 4.86
C MET A 492 -29.21 5.22 3.60
N GLY A 493 -28.83 3.95 3.75
CA GLY A 493 -28.49 3.05 2.63
C GLY A 493 -27.00 2.97 2.29
N TYR A 494 -26.13 3.53 3.14
CA TYR A 494 -24.68 3.35 3.01
C TYR A 494 -24.23 2.01 3.59
N GLU A 495 -23.08 1.51 3.14
CA GLU A 495 -22.33 0.48 3.83
C GLU A 495 -21.40 1.16 4.85
N VAL A 496 -21.39 0.70 6.09
CA VAL A 496 -20.60 1.33 7.15
C VAL A 496 -19.78 0.28 7.87
N ASP A 497 -18.47 0.48 7.88
CA ASP A 497 -17.52 -0.34 8.65
C ASP A 497 -17.02 0.46 9.86
N VAL A 498 -17.06 -0.15 11.04
CA VAL A 498 -16.52 0.43 12.27
C VAL A 498 -15.03 0.11 12.34
N VAL A 499 -14.21 1.16 12.29
CA VAL A 499 -12.75 1.09 12.29
C VAL A 499 -12.17 1.43 13.65
N ALA A 500 -12.93 2.13 14.51
CA ALA A 500 -12.52 2.35 15.89
C ALA A 500 -12.28 1.00 16.60
N GLY A 501 -11.06 0.80 17.13
CA GLY A 501 -10.64 -0.48 17.71
C GLY A 501 -10.18 -1.55 16.71
N ALA A 502 -10.07 -1.23 15.42
CA ALA A 502 -9.51 -2.13 14.41
C ALA A 502 -8.02 -2.41 14.69
N SER A 503 -7.62 -3.66 14.47
CA SER A 503 -6.24 -4.11 14.63
C SER A 503 -5.72 -4.76 13.35
N PHE A 504 -4.40 -4.60 13.14
CA PHE A 504 -3.67 -5.29 12.09
C PHE A 504 -3.58 -6.78 12.38
N GLN A 505 -3.84 -7.59 11.36
CA GLN A 505 -3.61 -9.03 11.35
C GLN A 505 -2.68 -9.37 10.18
N GLU A 506 -1.66 -10.18 10.45
CA GLU A 506 -0.83 -10.72 9.37
C GLU A 506 -1.59 -11.84 8.66
N MET A 507 -1.75 -11.71 7.35
CA MET A 507 -2.34 -12.70 6.46
C MET A 507 -1.25 -13.25 5.55
N THR A 508 -1.19 -14.59 5.41
CA THR A 508 -0.31 -15.24 4.42
C THR A 508 -1.12 -15.54 3.16
N LEU A 509 -0.66 -15.01 2.04
CA LEU A 509 -1.25 -15.18 0.71
C LEU A 509 -0.32 -16.02 -0.18
N ASP A 510 -0.88 -16.89 -1.02
CA ASP A 510 -0.14 -17.59 -2.08
C ASP A 510 -0.31 -16.85 -3.41
N VAL A 511 0.73 -16.14 -3.83
CA VAL A 511 0.66 -15.27 -5.01
C VAL A 511 1.37 -15.94 -6.19
N GLU A 512 0.64 -16.16 -7.28
CA GLU A 512 1.20 -16.79 -8.48
C GLU A 512 2.42 -16.01 -9.02
N GLY A 513 3.54 -16.70 -9.25
CA GLY A 513 4.79 -16.11 -9.72
C GLY A 513 5.70 -15.51 -8.64
N ILE A 514 5.17 -15.17 -7.46
CA ILE A 514 5.94 -14.62 -6.32
C ILE A 514 6.12 -15.68 -5.22
N GLY A 515 5.08 -16.49 -4.96
CA GLY A 515 4.99 -17.47 -3.88
C GLY A 515 4.28 -16.91 -2.65
N PHE A 516 4.61 -17.42 -1.47
CA PHE A 516 3.96 -17.02 -0.23
C PHE A 516 4.42 -15.64 0.25
N VAL A 517 3.44 -14.75 0.46
CA VAL A 517 3.64 -13.37 0.91
C VAL A 517 2.85 -13.12 2.17
N ASN A 518 3.47 -12.48 3.16
CA ASN A 518 2.80 -11.97 4.34
C ASN A 518 2.46 -10.49 4.14
N GLU A 519 1.20 -10.17 4.34
CA GLU A 519 0.63 -8.83 4.19
C GLU A 519 -0.17 -8.45 5.44
N GLN A 520 -0.22 -7.15 5.74
CA GLN A 520 -1.04 -6.63 6.83
C GLN A 520 -2.47 -6.37 6.35
N TRP A 521 -3.42 -6.97 7.06
CA TRP A 521 -4.85 -6.82 6.84
C TRP A 521 -5.49 -6.15 8.05
N THR A 522 -6.52 -5.36 7.81
CA THR A 522 -7.21 -4.61 8.86
C THR A 522 -8.56 -5.25 9.15
N THR A 523 -8.78 -5.57 10.43
CA THR A 523 -10.06 -6.12 10.89
C THR A 523 -11.17 -5.09 10.82
N LEU A 524 -12.33 -5.51 10.30
CA LEU A 524 -13.52 -4.66 10.25
C LEU A 524 -14.49 -5.07 11.34
N GLY A 525 -14.83 -4.12 12.21
CA GLY A 525 -15.95 -4.27 13.13
C GLY A 525 -17.26 -3.99 12.41
N VAL A 526 -18.22 -4.91 12.48
CA VAL A 526 -19.63 -4.57 12.21
C VAL A 526 -20.25 -4.14 13.53
N ALA A 527 -21.03 -3.06 13.52
CA ALA A 527 -21.70 -2.46 14.69
C ALA A 527 -22.65 -3.41 15.48
N GLN A 528 -22.68 -4.70 15.16
CA GLN A 528 -23.62 -5.68 15.69
C GLN A 528 -22.98 -6.81 16.51
N GLU A 529 -21.65 -7.02 16.46
CA GLU A 529 -21.06 -8.29 16.97
C GLU A 529 -20.03 -8.19 18.12
N LEU A 530 -19.63 -7.00 18.57
CA LEU A 530 -18.42 -6.86 19.41
C LEU A 530 -18.63 -6.59 20.91
N GLY A 531 -19.75 -7.01 21.51
CA GLY A 531 -20.05 -6.77 22.92
C GLY A 531 -19.95 -7.96 23.90
N GLU A 532 -20.05 -9.23 23.45
CA GLU A 532 -20.46 -10.32 24.36
C GLU A 532 -19.43 -11.44 24.62
N THR A 533 -18.34 -11.51 23.85
CA THR A 533 -17.47 -12.71 23.83
C THR A 533 -16.55 -12.84 25.03
N TRP A 534 -16.02 -11.74 25.57
CA TRP A 534 -15.00 -11.80 26.63
C TRP A 534 -15.56 -12.14 28.02
N ASN A 535 -16.76 -11.66 28.36
CA ASN A 535 -17.32 -11.84 29.70
C ASN A 535 -17.72 -13.32 29.97
N SER A 536 -18.13 -14.02 28.92
CA SER A 536 -18.60 -15.40 28.99
C SER A 536 -17.48 -16.42 29.27
N VAL A 537 -16.29 -16.24 28.67
CA VAL A 537 -15.15 -17.15 28.86
C VAL A 537 -14.57 -17.03 30.26
N THR A 538 -14.45 -15.81 30.81
CA THR A 538 -13.97 -15.58 32.18
C THR A 538 -14.94 -16.15 33.21
N LEU A 539 -16.26 -16.00 33.00
CA LEU A 539 -17.28 -16.57 33.89
C LEU A 539 -17.23 -18.11 33.90
N LEU A 540 -17.10 -18.71 32.71
CA LEU A 540 -17.08 -20.17 32.54
C LEU A 540 -15.82 -20.80 33.14
N THR A 541 -14.63 -20.24 32.85
CA THR A 541 -13.36 -20.72 33.40
C THR A 541 -13.31 -20.58 34.93
N THR A 542 -13.80 -19.46 35.47
CA THR A 542 -13.92 -19.27 36.93
C THR A 542 -14.86 -20.31 37.54
N GLY A 543 -16.01 -20.56 36.91
CA GLY A 543 -16.95 -21.59 37.35
C GLY A 543 -16.33 -22.99 37.38
N LEU A 544 -15.59 -23.37 36.35
CA LEU A 544 -14.89 -24.66 36.27
C LEU A 544 -13.83 -24.82 37.37
N PHE A 545 -13.07 -23.76 37.67
CA PHE A 545 -12.06 -23.79 38.74
C PHE A 545 -12.68 -23.96 40.13
N VAL A 546 -13.79 -23.28 40.41
CA VAL A 546 -14.52 -23.44 41.67
C VAL A 546 -15.05 -24.86 41.82
N ILE A 547 -15.61 -25.43 40.75
CA ILE A 547 -16.09 -26.82 40.74
C ILE A 547 -14.93 -27.79 40.99
N PHE A 548 -13.78 -27.60 40.34
CA PHE A 548 -12.59 -28.42 40.55
C PHE A 548 -12.12 -28.38 42.01
N GLY A 549 -12.08 -27.20 42.63
CA GLY A 549 -11.74 -27.05 44.04
C GLY A 549 -12.69 -27.81 44.98
N ILE A 550 -13.99 -27.72 44.72
CA ILE A 550 -15.02 -28.45 45.48
C ILE A 550 -14.84 -29.96 45.33
N LEU A 551 -14.64 -30.45 44.10
CA LEU A 551 -14.43 -31.87 43.80
C LEU A 551 -13.15 -32.40 44.46
N TRP A 552 -12.07 -31.63 44.44
CA TRP A 552 -10.80 -32.00 45.09
C TRP A 552 -10.96 -32.13 46.60
N VAL A 553 -11.65 -31.17 47.25
CA VAL A 553 -11.94 -31.24 48.69
C VAL A 553 -12.81 -32.47 48.99
N MET A 554 -13.85 -32.72 48.19
CA MET A 554 -14.70 -33.91 48.35
C MET A 554 -13.90 -35.22 48.22
N ALA A 555 -13.10 -35.36 47.16
CA ALA A 555 -12.25 -36.52 46.93
C ALA A 555 -11.28 -36.75 48.10
N ARG A 556 -10.67 -35.68 48.61
CA ARG A 556 -9.76 -35.74 49.75
C ARG A 556 -10.46 -36.17 51.04
N LEU A 557 -11.64 -35.62 51.33
CA LEU A 557 -12.43 -36.02 52.50
C LEU A 557 -12.86 -37.49 52.42
N THR A 558 -13.25 -37.97 51.23
CA THR A 558 -13.56 -39.41 51.03
C THR A 558 -12.33 -40.30 51.20
N PHE A 559 -11.16 -39.88 50.71
CA PHE A 559 -9.92 -40.61 50.89
C PHE A 559 -9.53 -40.72 52.38
N GLU A 560 -9.58 -39.60 53.11
CA GLU A 560 -9.30 -39.61 54.56
C GLU A 560 -10.29 -40.48 55.32
N LYS A 561 -11.59 -40.39 55.02
CA LYS A 561 -12.61 -41.26 55.63
C LYS A 561 -12.31 -42.75 55.42
N ASN A 562 -11.84 -43.14 54.24
CA ASN A 562 -11.51 -44.53 53.91
C ASN A 562 -10.25 -45.01 54.64
N VAL A 563 -9.20 -44.20 54.69
CA VAL A 563 -7.98 -44.51 55.46
C VAL A 563 -8.29 -44.68 56.95
N LEU A 564 -9.17 -43.85 57.49
CA LEU A 564 -9.60 -43.90 58.90
C LEU A 564 -10.51 -45.09 59.21
N ARG A 565 -11.10 -45.74 58.21
CA ARG A 565 -12.01 -46.87 58.41
C ARG A 565 -11.30 -48.08 59.02
N GLY A 566 -10.09 -48.39 58.54
CA GLY A 566 -9.26 -49.47 59.11
C GLY A 566 -8.81 -49.20 60.54
N GLU A 567 -8.44 -47.96 60.87
CA GLU A 567 -8.14 -47.56 62.25
C GLU A 567 -9.36 -47.66 63.17
N ASN A 568 -10.53 -47.24 62.67
CA ASN A 568 -11.78 -47.29 63.41
C ASN A 568 -12.26 -48.73 63.68
N ASP A 569 -12.08 -49.64 62.71
CA ASP A 569 -12.42 -51.06 62.86
C ASP A 569 -11.48 -51.75 63.88
N LEU A 570 -10.19 -51.40 63.88
CA LEU A 570 -9.21 -51.91 64.84
C LEU A 570 -9.51 -51.41 66.27
N LEU A 571 -9.89 -50.14 66.42
CA LEU A 571 -10.33 -49.56 67.70
C LEU A 571 -11.65 -50.16 68.20
N PHE A 572 -12.59 -50.44 67.30
CA PHE A 572 -13.83 -51.14 67.65
C PHE A 572 -13.54 -52.55 68.18
N THR A 573 -12.62 -53.27 67.54
CA THR A 573 -12.19 -54.61 67.95
C THR A 573 -11.49 -54.59 69.32
N LEU A 574 -10.80 -53.49 69.67
CA LEU A 574 -10.18 -53.26 70.98
C LEU A 574 -11.19 -52.82 72.07
N GLY A 575 -12.50 -52.85 71.80
CA GLY A 575 -13.56 -52.64 72.80
C GLY A 575 -14.03 -51.19 72.95
N TRP A 576 -13.66 -50.29 72.05
CA TRP A 576 -14.16 -48.91 72.07
C TRP A 576 -15.60 -48.83 71.53
N GLY A 577 -16.49 -48.12 72.23
CA GLY A 577 -17.89 -47.97 71.80
C GLY A 577 -18.05 -47.12 70.53
N LYS A 578 -18.98 -47.50 69.64
CA LYS A 578 -19.22 -46.84 68.32
C LYS A 578 -19.43 -45.33 68.42
N THR A 579 -20.13 -44.85 69.44
CA THR A 579 -20.34 -43.40 69.68
C THR A 579 -19.03 -42.67 69.99
N ARG A 580 -18.07 -43.32 70.67
CA ARG A 580 -16.74 -42.74 70.94
C ARG A 580 -15.78 -42.85 69.75
N ILE A 581 -16.09 -43.66 68.74
CA ILE A 581 -15.30 -43.83 67.51
C ILE A 581 -15.77 -42.87 66.42
N GLN A 582 -17.10 -42.66 66.27
CA GLN A 582 -17.66 -41.74 65.27
C GLN A 582 -17.49 -40.26 65.63
N LEU A 583 -17.35 -39.93 66.92
CA LEU A 583 -17.05 -38.58 67.42
C LEU A 583 -15.54 -38.24 67.42
N ARG A 584 -14.68 -39.02 66.73
CA ARG A 584 -13.21 -39.04 66.89
C ARG A 584 -12.40 -38.75 65.63
#